data_AF-A0A1Y1JPA8-F1
#
_entry.id   AF-A0A1Y1JPA8-F1
#
_cell.length_a   1.000
_cell.length_b   1.000
_cell.length_c   1.000
_cell.angle_alpha   90.00
_cell.angle_beta   90.00
_cell.angle_gamma   90.00
#
_symmetry.space_group_name_H-M   'P 1'
#
loop_
_entity.id
_entity.type
_entity.pdbx_description
1 polymer ?
#
loop_
_entity_poly.entity_id
_entity_poly.type
_entity_poly.pdbx_seq_one_letter_code
_entity_poly.pdbx_strand_id
1 'polypeptide(L)'
;MNTVMIYYSNVNFFPECNKIINGYSSKWIEDDNCGEQFFNRVGIEKDSFLEKNCGIALLYLSDIDLSISSHKIPREAGYTYLYYWVYHVVFKSNYSEDMKKFYKALIDDHYRTYKSIISKYIAEDISKVNLEKLKILYDVYACLYDIKENNGYQNDSIFCSSLKYITEIYNKEMNHQLHNISNPHTLNSHKSNMGIYIVIPILVILLISLFTLTLYKYNIHGSHLLEIIKRKISTYSNINEKGNKIGDSEMFIGIQGDSRYNVLYNYE
;
A
#
# COMPACT_ATOMS: atom_id res chain seq x y z
N MET A 1 -6.81 -6.01 8.95
CA MET A 1 -6.81 -6.49 7.56
C MET A 1 -5.75 -7.59 7.48
N ASN A 2 -6.06 -8.76 6.93
CA ASN A 2 -5.18 -9.94 7.00
C ASN A 2 -3.95 -9.71 6.10
N THR A 3 -2.72 -9.75 6.63
CA THR A 3 -1.47 -9.41 5.92
C THR A 3 -1.31 -10.22 4.62
N VAL A 4 -1.80 -11.46 4.62
CA VAL A 4 -1.84 -12.36 3.46
C VAL A 4 -2.65 -11.78 2.29
N MET A 5 -3.72 -11.04 2.57
CA MET A 5 -4.61 -10.48 1.56
C MET A 5 -3.97 -9.31 0.81
N ILE A 6 -3.06 -8.57 1.47
CA ILE A 6 -2.36 -7.41 0.90
C ILE A 6 -1.36 -7.85 -0.18
N TYR A 7 -0.66 -8.98 0.02
CA TYR A 7 0.31 -9.45 -0.96
C TYR A 7 -0.36 -9.89 -2.27
N TYR A 8 -1.47 -10.62 -2.19
CA TYR A 8 -2.16 -11.10 -3.38
C TYR A 8 -2.86 -9.98 -4.17
N SER A 9 -3.33 -8.93 -3.49
CA SER A 9 -3.90 -7.77 -4.19
C SER A 9 -2.87 -6.97 -4.98
N ASN A 10 -1.58 -7.15 -4.72
CA ASN A 10 -0.50 -6.40 -5.36
C ASN A 10 0.11 -7.11 -6.58
N VAL A 11 -0.21 -8.39 -6.80
CA VAL A 11 0.42 -9.20 -7.87
C VAL A 11 0.08 -8.67 -9.27
N ASN A 12 -1.06 -7.99 -9.42
CA ASN A 12 -1.44 -7.34 -10.67
C ASN A 12 -0.47 -6.24 -11.12
N PHE A 13 0.37 -5.69 -10.24
CA PHE A 13 1.39 -4.68 -10.58
C PHE A 13 2.77 -5.30 -10.89
N PHE A 14 2.94 -6.60 -10.65
CA PHE A 14 4.24 -7.26 -10.83
C PHE A 14 4.75 -7.23 -12.28
N PRO A 15 3.92 -7.32 -13.33
CA PRO A 15 4.41 -7.18 -14.72
C PRO A 15 5.10 -5.83 -14.95
N GLU A 16 4.52 -4.73 -14.48
CA GLU A 16 5.11 -3.39 -14.57
C GLU A 16 6.38 -3.28 -13.72
N CYS A 17 6.37 -3.78 -12.48
CA CYS A 17 7.58 -3.83 -11.66
C CYS A 17 8.72 -4.62 -12.34
N ASN A 18 8.37 -5.74 -12.99
CA ASN A 18 9.31 -6.57 -13.74
C ASN A 18 9.90 -5.83 -14.95
N LYS A 19 9.10 -5.02 -15.66
CA LYS A 19 9.60 -4.18 -16.74
C LYS A 19 10.63 -3.16 -16.23
N ILE A 20 10.36 -2.52 -15.08
CA ILE A 20 11.27 -1.55 -14.47
C ILE A 20 12.60 -2.21 -14.07
N ILE A 21 12.55 -3.28 -13.27
CA ILE A 21 13.77 -3.92 -12.77
C ILE A 21 14.64 -4.49 -13.89
N ASN A 22 14.02 -5.07 -14.94
CA ASN A 22 14.75 -5.58 -16.10
C ASN A 22 15.34 -4.44 -16.96
N GLY A 23 14.71 -3.26 -16.96
CA GLY A 23 15.29 -2.06 -17.55
C GLY A 23 16.66 -1.74 -17.00
N TYR A 24 16.84 -1.84 -15.67
CA TYR A 24 18.14 -1.66 -15.01
C TYR A 24 19.10 -2.82 -15.23
N SER A 25 18.61 -4.06 -15.28
CA SER A 25 19.45 -5.23 -15.60
C SER A 25 20.16 -5.13 -16.96
N SER A 26 19.54 -4.43 -17.93
CA SER A 26 20.07 -4.24 -19.29
C SER A 26 21.06 -3.07 -19.40
N LYS A 27 20.91 -2.05 -18.55
CA LYS A 27 21.72 -0.82 -18.55
C LYS A 27 22.67 -0.86 -17.38
N TRP A 28 23.62 -1.80 -17.38
CA TRP A 28 24.58 -1.89 -16.29
C TRP A 28 25.36 -0.58 -16.19
N ILE A 29 25.05 0.22 -15.16
CA ILE A 29 25.82 1.40 -14.79
C ILE A 29 26.77 0.89 -13.72
N GLU A 30 28.06 1.08 -13.96
CA GLU A 30 29.18 0.75 -13.07
C GLU A 30 29.20 1.68 -11.83
N ASP A 31 28.03 2.11 -11.35
CA ASP A 31 27.88 2.95 -10.17
C ASP A 31 27.78 2.05 -8.93
N ASP A 32 28.75 2.25 -8.05
CA ASP A 32 29.18 1.40 -6.94
C ASP A 32 28.20 1.42 -5.75
N ASN A 33 26.91 1.23 -5.99
CA ASN A 33 25.86 1.44 -4.98
C ASN A 33 25.85 0.38 -3.86
N CYS A 34 26.54 -0.76 -4.04
CA CYS A 34 26.68 -1.78 -3.00
C CYS A 34 28.16 -2.12 -2.74
N GLY A 35 28.86 -1.17 -2.12
CA GLY A 35 30.25 -1.36 -1.71
C GLY A 35 30.42 -2.47 -0.67
N GLU A 36 31.68 -2.82 -0.38
CA GLU A 36 32.06 -3.87 0.58
C GLU A 36 31.42 -3.68 1.97
N GLN A 37 31.19 -2.42 2.38
CA GLN A 37 30.53 -2.08 3.64
C GLN A 37 29.10 -2.62 3.73
N PHE A 38 28.37 -2.72 2.61
CA PHE A 38 27.05 -3.35 2.57
C PHE A 38 27.18 -4.80 3.01
N PHE A 39 27.96 -5.59 2.28
CA PHE A 39 28.11 -7.04 2.50
C PHE A 39 28.67 -7.38 3.89
N ASN A 40 29.67 -6.61 4.35
CA ASN A 40 30.25 -6.78 5.68
C ASN A 40 29.22 -6.56 6.80
N ARG A 41 28.31 -5.59 6.65
CA ARG A 41 27.25 -5.34 7.63
C ARG A 41 26.19 -6.44 7.65
N VAL A 42 25.90 -7.04 6.49
CA VAL A 42 24.90 -8.12 6.37
C VAL A 42 25.48 -9.48 6.78
N GLY A 43 26.81 -9.62 6.73
CA GLY A 43 27.50 -10.88 6.97
C GLY A 43 27.28 -11.90 5.85
N ILE A 44 27.19 -11.42 4.61
CA ILE A 44 27.06 -12.24 3.41
C ILE A 44 28.35 -12.12 2.61
N GLU A 45 28.88 -13.24 2.13
CA GLU A 45 30.05 -13.24 1.27
C GLU A 45 29.74 -12.48 -0.02
N LYS A 46 30.53 -11.45 -0.30
CA LYS A 46 30.38 -10.65 -1.51
C LYS A 46 30.78 -11.51 -2.71
N ASP A 47 29.84 -11.72 -3.62
CA ASP A 47 30.13 -12.22 -4.96
C ASP A 47 29.67 -11.21 -6.02
N SER A 48 30.26 -11.27 -7.21
CA SER A 48 29.98 -10.32 -8.30
C SER A 48 28.52 -10.34 -8.76
N PHE A 49 27.83 -11.47 -8.61
CA PHE A 49 26.42 -11.60 -8.98
C PHE A 49 25.53 -10.92 -7.94
N LEU A 50 25.79 -11.09 -6.65
CA LEU A 50 25.11 -10.39 -5.57
C LEU A 50 25.34 -8.88 -5.63
N GLU A 51 26.58 -8.45 -5.89
CA GLU A 51 26.93 -7.03 -6.06
C GLU A 51 26.14 -6.38 -7.20
N LYS A 52 26.13 -7.00 -8.38
CA LYS A 52 25.35 -6.53 -9.53
C LYS A 52 23.86 -6.44 -9.21
N ASN A 53 23.28 -7.48 -8.60
CA ASN A 53 21.86 -7.50 -8.28
C ASN A 53 21.48 -6.52 -7.16
N CYS A 54 22.41 -6.23 -6.26
CA CYS A 54 22.23 -5.23 -5.21
C CYS A 54 22.10 -3.82 -5.81
N GLY A 55 22.97 -3.46 -6.76
CA GLY A 55 22.85 -2.19 -7.49
C GLY A 55 21.53 -2.06 -8.25
N ILE A 56 21.10 -3.12 -8.95
CA ILE A 56 19.80 -3.17 -9.65
C ILE A 56 18.65 -2.96 -8.67
N ALA A 57 18.67 -3.63 -7.52
CA ALA A 57 17.64 -3.52 -6.51
C ALA A 57 17.53 -2.09 -5.92
N LEU A 58 18.66 -1.43 -5.64
CA LEU A 58 18.66 -0.06 -5.14
C LEU A 58 18.15 0.94 -6.18
N LEU A 59 18.54 0.81 -7.45
CA LEU A 59 18.00 1.64 -8.53
C LEU A 59 16.49 1.46 -8.71
N TYR A 60 16.02 0.21 -8.64
CA TYR A 60 14.60 -0.10 -8.66
C TYR A 60 13.85 0.55 -7.48
N LEU A 61 14.40 0.49 -6.26
CA LEU A 61 13.79 1.13 -5.09
C LEU A 61 13.71 2.65 -5.23
N SER A 62 14.77 3.28 -5.73
CA SER A 62 14.78 4.70 -6.06
C SER A 62 13.71 5.04 -7.09
N ASP A 63 13.53 4.22 -8.11
CA ASP A 63 12.47 4.42 -9.08
C ASP A 63 11.10 4.32 -8.40
N ILE A 64 10.79 3.24 -7.69
CA ILE A 64 9.50 3.07 -7.00
C ILE A 64 9.17 4.24 -6.06
N ASP A 65 10.16 4.76 -5.33
CA ASP A 65 9.93 5.85 -4.37
C ASP A 65 9.84 7.24 -5.03
N LEU A 66 10.61 7.50 -6.10
CA LEU A 66 10.67 8.82 -6.75
C LEU A 66 9.66 8.97 -7.89
N SER A 67 9.24 7.87 -8.51
CA SER A 67 8.44 7.85 -9.75
C SER A 67 6.95 7.56 -9.51
N ILE A 68 6.45 7.79 -8.30
CA ILE A 68 5.06 7.47 -7.89
C ILE A 68 4.01 8.01 -8.89
N SER A 69 4.28 9.16 -9.51
CA SER A 69 3.39 9.77 -10.49
C SER A 69 3.44 9.15 -11.88
N SER A 70 4.55 8.51 -12.30
CA SER A 70 4.72 7.99 -13.66
C SER A 70 4.19 6.56 -13.81
N HIS A 71 4.43 5.69 -12.84
CA HIS A 71 4.13 4.25 -13.00
C HIS A 71 2.80 3.82 -12.40
N LYS A 72 2.17 4.65 -11.55
CA LYS A 72 0.91 4.30 -10.82
C LYS A 72 1.03 3.00 -10.02
N ILE A 73 2.24 2.61 -9.64
CA ILE A 73 2.52 1.42 -8.82
C ILE A 73 2.43 1.84 -7.35
N PRO A 74 1.54 1.23 -6.55
CA PRO A 74 1.56 1.44 -5.10
C PRO A 74 2.91 1.01 -4.53
N ARG A 75 3.46 1.79 -3.60
CA ARG A 75 4.78 1.48 -3.02
C ARG A 75 4.80 0.06 -2.48
N GLU A 76 3.76 -0.33 -1.75
CA GLU A 76 3.59 -1.66 -1.16
C GLU A 76 3.75 -2.77 -2.19
N ALA A 77 3.22 -2.58 -3.40
CA ALA A 77 3.37 -3.53 -4.50
C ALA A 77 4.82 -3.57 -5.00
N GLY A 78 5.47 -2.41 -5.14
CA GLY A 78 6.86 -2.30 -5.56
C GLY A 78 7.84 -3.02 -4.61
N TYR A 79 7.71 -2.78 -3.31
CA TYR A 79 8.54 -3.46 -2.29
C TYR A 79 8.21 -4.96 -2.19
N THR A 80 6.93 -5.35 -2.26
CA THR A 80 6.54 -6.78 -2.26
C THR A 80 7.14 -7.50 -3.48
N TYR A 81 7.11 -6.86 -4.65
CA TYR A 81 7.73 -7.40 -5.86
C TYR A 81 9.24 -7.55 -5.69
N LEU A 82 9.92 -6.57 -5.08
CA LEU A 82 11.36 -6.69 -4.83
C LEU A 82 11.69 -7.90 -3.95
N TYR A 83 10.90 -8.15 -2.89
CA TYR A 83 11.08 -9.33 -2.04
C TYR A 83 10.93 -10.62 -2.85
N TYR A 84 9.90 -10.70 -3.68
CA TYR A 84 9.67 -11.80 -4.62
C TYR A 84 10.86 -11.99 -5.59
N TRP A 85 11.35 -10.90 -6.18
CA TRP A 85 12.46 -10.92 -7.14
C TRP A 85 13.77 -11.36 -6.49
N VAL A 86 14.08 -10.87 -5.29
CA VAL A 86 15.26 -11.31 -4.52
C VAL A 86 15.18 -12.82 -4.26
N TYR A 87 14.02 -13.33 -3.85
CA TYR A 87 13.84 -14.76 -3.62
C TYR A 87 14.05 -15.60 -4.90
N HIS A 88 13.39 -15.26 -6.01
CA HIS A 88 13.41 -16.09 -7.21
C HIS A 88 14.63 -15.89 -8.10
N VAL A 89 15.12 -14.66 -8.25
CA VAL A 89 16.18 -14.31 -9.20
C VAL A 89 17.54 -14.34 -8.52
N VAL A 90 17.67 -13.66 -7.38
CA VAL A 90 18.96 -13.53 -6.69
C VAL A 90 19.29 -14.82 -5.94
N PHE A 91 18.35 -15.34 -5.16
CA PHE A 91 18.55 -16.54 -4.35
C PHE A 91 18.05 -17.83 -5.02
N LYS A 92 17.57 -17.78 -6.26
CA LYS A 92 17.15 -18.96 -7.06
C LYS A 92 16.18 -19.88 -6.31
N SER A 93 15.21 -19.28 -5.62
CA SER A 93 14.23 -19.99 -4.76
C SER A 93 14.84 -20.72 -3.56
N ASN A 94 16.06 -20.38 -3.16
CA ASN A 94 16.66 -20.81 -1.90
C ASN A 94 16.24 -19.87 -0.78
N TYR A 95 15.14 -20.19 -0.11
CA TYR A 95 14.69 -19.42 1.06
C TYR A 95 15.65 -19.65 2.22
N SER A 96 16.48 -18.65 2.51
CA SER A 96 17.49 -18.70 3.57
C SER A 96 17.42 -17.45 4.45
N GLU A 97 18.09 -17.51 5.59
CA GLU A 97 18.26 -16.34 6.44
C GLU A 97 19.07 -15.24 5.73
N ASP A 98 20.03 -15.62 4.88
CA ASP A 98 20.83 -14.67 4.10
C ASP A 98 19.97 -13.91 3.09
N MET A 99 18.97 -14.56 2.49
CA MET A 99 18.00 -13.89 1.62
C MET A 99 17.25 -12.79 2.38
N LYS A 100 16.76 -13.10 3.58
CA LYS A 100 16.05 -12.13 4.43
C LYS A 100 16.96 -10.98 4.83
N LYS A 101 18.19 -11.28 5.26
CA LYS A 101 19.19 -10.28 5.64
C LYS A 101 19.55 -9.38 4.47
N PHE A 102 19.73 -9.95 3.27
CA PHE A 102 20.03 -9.22 2.04
C PHE A 102 18.90 -8.25 1.69
N TYR A 103 17.66 -8.73 1.63
CA TYR A 103 16.50 -7.86 1.38
C TYR A 103 16.39 -6.75 2.42
N LYS A 104 16.47 -7.10 3.71
CA LYS A 104 16.39 -6.12 4.80
C LYS A 104 17.45 -5.04 4.65
N ALA A 105 18.68 -5.42 4.30
CA ALA A 105 19.77 -4.49 4.11
C ALA A 105 19.57 -3.54 2.93
N LEU A 106 18.98 -4.02 1.82
CA LEU A 106 18.56 -3.16 0.70
C LEU A 106 17.59 -2.08 1.17
N ILE A 107 16.56 -2.49 1.94
CA ILE A 107 15.55 -1.57 2.46
C ILE A 107 16.18 -0.56 3.44
N ASP A 108 17.04 -1.03 4.34
CA ASP A 108 17.69 -0.20 5.35
C ASP A 108 18.63 0.85 4.73
N ASP A 109 19.41 0.49 3.71
CA ASP A 109 20.28 1.44 3.03
C ASP A 109 19.51 2.43 2.18
N HIS A 110 18.49 1.96 1.45
CA HIS A 110 17.58 2.86 0.73
C HIS A 110 16.91 3.86 1.68
N TYR A 111 16.46 3.40 2.85
CA TYR A 111 15.90 4.24 3.89
C TYR A 111 16.89 5.30 4.39
N ARG A 112 18.15 4.93 4.62
CA ARG A 112 19.19 5.88 5.08
C ARG A 112 19.43 6.98 4.05
N THR A 113 19.43 6.65 2.77
CA THR A 113 19.68 7.59 1.68
C THR A 113 18.48 8.53 1.46
N TYR A 114 17.25 7.99 1.40
CA TYR A 114 16.08 8.75 0.97
C TYR A 114 15.07 9.07 2.08
N LYS A 115 15.27 8.57 3.31
CA LYS A 115 14.37 8.72 4.47
C LYS A 115 12.90 8.31 4.19
N SER A 116 12.71 7.30 3.34
CA SER A 116 11.39 6.81 2.91
C SER A 116 10.55 6.29 4.08
N ILE A 117 9.31 6.78 4.24
CA ILE A 117 8.46 6.47 5.41
C ILE A 117 7.99 5.00 5.44
N ILE A 118 8.05 4.29 4.31
CA ILE A 118 7.36 2.99 4.13
C ILE A 118 8.23 1.77 4.51
N SER A 119 9.55 1.95 4.68
CA SER A 119 10.52 0.87 4.93
C SER A 119 10.18 -0.05 6.12
N LYS A 120 9.41 0.44 7.10
CA LYS A 120 9.20 -0.25 8.37
C LYS A 120 8.17 -1.39 8.33
N TYR A 121 7.24 -1.42 7.37
CA TYR A 121 6.07 -2.30 7.42
C TYR A 121 6.14 -3.54 6.52
N ILE A 122 7.01 -3.54 5.50
CA ILE A 122 7.01 -4.61 4.48
C ILE A 122 7.99 -5.74 4.85
N ALA A 123 8.88 -5.50 5.81
CA ALA A 123 9.91 -6.44 6.25
C ALA A 123 9.41 -7.58 7.16
N GLU A 124 8.11 -7.66 7.46
CA GLU A 124 7.56 -8.76 8.26
C GLU A 124 7.41 -10.04 7.41
N ASP A 125 8.40 -10.93 7.59
CA ASP A 125 8.51 -12.36 7.28
C ASP A 125 7.43 -12.96 6.34
N ILE A 126 7.51 -12.65 5.04
CA ILE A 126 6.76 -13.39 4.03
C ILE A 126 7.29 -14.82 4.02
N SER A 127 6.52 -15.74 4.62
CA SER A 127 6.91 -17.15 4.69
C SER A 127 7.20 -17.73 3.30
N LYS A 128 8.11 -18.72 3.23
CA LYS A 128 8.38 -19.50 2.01
C LYS A 128 7.10 -19.99 1.33
N VAL A 129 6.13 -20.46 2.12
CA VAL A 129 4.84 -20.95 1.59
C VAL A 129 4.07 -19.84 0.87
N ASN A 130 4.10 -18.61 1.38
CA ASN A 130 3.45 -17.48 0.74
C ASN A 130 4.21 -17.00 -0.50
N LEU A 131 5.54 -17.07 -0.49
CA LEU A 131 6.36 -16.79 -1.68
C LEU A 131 6.05 -17.75 -2.83
N GLU A 132 5.94 -19.06 -2.57
CA GLU A 132 5.56 -20.03 -3.61
C GLU A 132 4.15 -19.77 -4.16
N LYS A 133 3.21 -19.39 -3.30
CA LYS A 133 1.87 -18.97 -3.73
C LYS A 133 1.90 -17.69 -4.56
N LEU A 134 2.71 -16.72 -4.18
CA LEU A 134 2.91 -15.49 -4.94
C LEU A 134 3.50 -15.79 -6.32
N LYS A 135 4.43 -16.73 -6.41
CA LYS A 135 4.98 -17.20 -7.69
C LYS A 135 3.89 -17.76 -8.59
N ILE A 136 3.10 -18.70 -8.09
CA ILE A 136 1.99 -19.29 -8.87
C ILE A 136 1.03 -18.19 -9.34
N LEU A 137 0.69 -17.25 -8.45
CA LEU A 137 -0.22 -16.16 -8.79
C LEU A 137 0.40 -15.22 -9.83
N TYR A 138 1.68 -14.91 -9.71
CA TYR A 138 2.40 -14.11 -10.68
C TYR A 138 2.51 -14.79 -12.03
N ASP A 139 2.83 -16.10 -12.08
CA ASP A 139 2.89 -16.88 -13.32
C ASP A 139 1.53 -16.86 -14.04
N VAL A 140 0.43 -17.00 -13.29
CA VAL A 140 -0.94 -16.82 -13.82
C VAL A 140 -1.15 -15.42 -14.37
N TYR A 141 -0.79 -14.38 -13.60
CA TYR A 141 -1.01 -12.99 -14.00
C TYR A 141 -0.17 -12.58 -15.21
N ALA A 142 1.12 -12.92 -15.23
CA ALA A 142 2.02 -12.67 -16.35
C ALA A 142 1.45 -13.32 -17.62
N CYS A 143 0.97 -14.56 -17.50
CA CYS A 143 0.33 -15.24 -18.60
C CYS A 143 -0.92 -14.50 -19.13
N LEU A 144 -1.82 -14.12 -18.24
CA LEU A 144 -3.05 -13.38 -18.62
C LEU A 144 -2.72 -12.00 -19.19
N TYR A 145 -1.70 -11.34 -18.65
CA TYR A 145 -1.22 -10.05 -19.12
C TYR A 145 -0.66 -10.15 -20.54
N ASP A 146 0.20 -11.16 -20.81
CA ASP A 146 0.75 -11.44 -22.13
C ASP A 146 -0.36 -11.75 -23.15
N ILE A 147 -1.37 -12.54 -22.76
CA ILE A 147 -2.52 -12.84 -23.60
C ILE A 147 -3.25 -11.55 -24.00
N LYS A 148 -3.40 -10.61 -23.06
CA LYS A 148 -4.13 -9.35 -23.26
C LYS A 148 -3.36 -8.34 -24.12
N GLU A 149 -2.06 -8.16 -23.86
CA GLU A 149 -1.24 -7.15 -24.53
C GLU A 149 -0.73 -7.62 -25.91
N ASN A 150 -0.36 -8.89 -26.05
CA ASN A 150 0.31 -9.40 -27.26
C ASN A 150 -0.63 -10.14 -28.22
N ASN A 151 -1.94 -9.90 -28.15
CA ASN A 151 -2.96 -10.61 -28.96
C ASN A 151 -2.81 -12.15 -28.93
N GLY A 152 -2.33 -12.69 -27.79
CA GLY A 152 -2.21 -14.13 -27.58
C GLY A 152 -1.00 -14.83 -28.20
N TYR A 153 0.07 -14.11 -28.59
CA TYR A 153 1.31 -14.71 -29.07
C TYR A 153 2.44 -14.72 -28.02
N GLN A 154 3.03 -15.91 -27.86
CA GLN A 154 4.30 -16.25 -27.21
C GLN A 154 4.43 -16.09 -25.69
N ASN A 155 3.88 -17.10 -25.00
CA ASN A 155 4.64 -17.75 -23.95
C ASN A 155 4.36 -19.26 -24.08
N ASP A 156 5.27 -20.01 -24.71
CA ASP A 156 5.14 -21.45 -25.05
C ASP A 156 5.09 -22.38 -23.82
N SER A 157 4.89 -21.82 -22.62
CA SER A 157 4.67 -22.66 -21.45
C SER A 157 3.36 -23.42 -21.64
N ILE A 158 3.43 -24.74 -21.45
CA ILE A 158 2.28 -25.63 -21.43
C ILE A 158 1.21 -25.09 -20.47
N PHE A 159 1.65 -24.48 -19.36
CA PHE A 159 0.79 -23.81 -18.40
C PHE A 159 -0.02 -22.67 -19.04
N CYS A 160 0.64 -21.74 -19.72
CA CYS A 160 -0.04 -20.63 -20.37
C CYS A 160 -1.00 -21.05 -21.47
N SER A 161 -0.57 -22.01 -22.28
CA SER A 161 -1.41 -22.59 -23.33
C SER A 161 -2.67 -23.23 -22.75
N SER A 162 -2.52 -23.96 -21.63
CA SER A 162 -3.65 -24.57 -20.90
C SER A 162 -4.58 -23.51 -20.30
N LEU A 163 -4.02 -22.48 -19.67
CA LEU A 163 -4.80 -21.39 -19.07
C LEU A 163 -5.58 -20.60 -20.13
N LYS A 164 -4.95 -20.31 -21.28
CA LYS A 164 -5.58 -19.69 -22.44
C LYS A 164 -6.75 -20.52 -22.94
N TYR A 165 -6.53 -21.82 -23.16
CA TYR A 165 -7.56 -22.75 -23.61
C TYR A 165 -8.78 -22.80 -22.66
N ILE A 166 -8.54 -22.91 -21.35
CA ILE A 166 -9.62 -22.90 -20.34
C ILE A 166 -10.41 -21.58 -20.39
N THR A 167 -9.70 -20.46 -20.52
CA THR A 167 -10.30 -19.12 -20.58
C THR A 167 -11.15 -18.94 -21.84
N GLU A 168 -10.68 -19.45 -22.99
CA GLU A 168 -11.43 -19.45 -24.26
C GLU A 168 -12.71 -20.29 -24.18
N ILE A 169 -12.65 -21.50 -23.59
CA ILE A 169 -13.83 -22.35 -23.37
C ILE A 169 -14.84 -21.62 -22.50
N TYR A 170 -14.40 -21.11 -21.35
CA TYR A 170 -15.28 -20.43 -20.40
C TYR A 170 -15.98 -19.22 -21.04
N ASN A 171 -15.22 -18.38 -21.76
CA ASN A 171 -15.77 -17.21 -22.44
C ASN A 171 -16.77 -17.60 -23.54
N LYS A 172 -16.51 -18.68 -24.29
CA LYS A 172 -17.43 -19.20 -25.30
C LYS A 172 -18.74 -19.68 -24.67
N GLU A 173 -18.67 -20.41 -23.56
CA GLU A 173 -19.85 -20.89 -22.82
C GLU A 173 -20.67 -19.73 -22.22
N MET A 174 -20.00 -18.75 -21.58
CA MET A 174 -20.66 -17.55 -21.06
C MET A 174 -21.37 -16.74 -22.15
N ASN A 175 -20.72 -16.53 -23.29
CA ASN A 175 -21.32 -15.79 -24.41
C ASN A 175 -22.54 -16.52 -25.00
N HIS A 176 -22.49 -17.86 -25.08
CA HIS A 176 -23.62 -18.66 -25.50
C HIS A 176 -24.80 -18.57 -24.50
N GLN A 177 -24.52 -18.54 -23.19
CA GLN A 177 -25.54 -18.35 -22.17
C GLN A 177 -26.16 -16.95 -22.23
N LEU A 178 -25.36 -15.90 -22.42
CA LEU A 178 -25.86 -14.52 -22.58
C LEU A 178 -26.80 -14.38 -23.78
N HIS A 179 -26.46 -15.01 -24.92
CA HIS A 179 -27.31 -15.00 -26.12
C HIS A 179 -28.64 -15.77 -25.92
N ASN A 180 -28.65 -16.78 -25.04
CA ASN A 180 -29.87 -17.52 -24.70
C ASN A 180 -30.74 -16.81 -23.64
N ILE A 181 -30.16 -15.91 -22.85
CA ILE A 181 -30.87 -15.08 -21.87
C ILE A 181 -31.50 -13.82 -22.53
N SER A 182 -31.09 -13.46 -23.75
CA SER A 182 -31.78 -12.41 -24.54
C SER A 182 -33.20 -12.78 -25.00
N ASN A 183 -33.67 -14.00 -24.77
CA ASN A 183 -35.11 -14.24 -24.68
C ASN A 183 -35.57 -13.80 -23.30
N PRO A 184 -36.42 -12.76 -23.19
CA PRO A 184 -36.87 -12.22 -21.90
C PRO A 184 -37.87 -13.20 -21.27
N HIS A 185 -37.38 -14.35 -20.82
CA HIS A 185 -38.04 -15.02 -19.71
C HIS A 185 -37.86 -14.09 -18.53
N THR A 186 -38.98 -13.49 -18.15
CA THR A 186 -39.18 -12.73 -16.92
C THR A 186 -38.63 -13.53 -15.74
N LEU A 187 -37.34 -13.37 -15.47
CA LEU A 187 -36.74 -13.73 -14.20
C LEU A 187 -37.48 -12.86 -13.21
N ASN A 188 -38.42 -13.48 -12.48
CA ASN A 188 -39.03 -12.91 -11.30
C ASN A 188 -37.87 -12.48 -10.41
N SER A 189 -37.55 -11.19 -10.49
CA SER A 189 -36.59 -10.52 -9.64
C SER A 189 -37.04 -10.82 -8.22
N HIS A 190 -36.39 -11.80 -7.60
CA HIS A 190 -36.54 -12.06 -6.19
C HIS A 190 -35.98 -10.81 -5.52
N LYS A 191 -36.87 -9.85 -5.20
CA LYS A 191 -36.57 -8.67 -4.39
C LYS A 191 -36.12 -9.21 -3.04
N SER A 192 -34.85 -9.53 -2.92
CA SER A 192 -34.23 -9.66 -1.61
C SER A 192 -34.38 -8.28 -0.99
N ASN A 193 -34.95 -8.23 0.20
CA ASN A 193 -35.15 -7.00 0.93
C ASN A 193 -33.78 -6.46 1.35
N MET A 194 -33.09 -5.80 0.42
CA MET A 194 -31.74 -5.24 0.60
C MET A 194 -31.69 -4.29 1.80
N GLY A 195 -32.83 -3.68 2.15
CA GLY A 195 -33.00 -2.90 3.37
C GLY A 195 -32.70 -3.69 4.66
N ILE A 196 -33.05 -4.98 4.74
CA ILE A 196 -32.79 -5.80 5.93
C ILE A 196 -31.28 -5.95 6.17
N TYR A 197 -30.50 -6.15 5.10
CA TYR A 197 -29.04 -6.29 5.21
C TYR A 197 -28.33 -5.00 5.61
N ILE A 198 -28.92 -3.83 5.35
CA ILE A 198 -28.38 -2.53 5.79
C ILE A 198 -28.83 -2.20 7.22
N VAL A 199 -30.07 -2.53 7.58
CA VAL A 199 -30.64 -2.20 8.90
C VAL A 199 -30.01 -3.03 10.03
N ILE A 200 -29.73 -4.31 9.80
CA ILE A 200 -29.11 -5.20 10.81
C ILE A 200 -27.76 -4.67 11.35
N PRO A 201 -26.75 -4.35 10.51
CA PRO A 201 -25.46 -3.88 11.03
C PRO A 201 -25.56 -2.54 11.76
N ILE A 202 -26.44 -1.64 11.32
CA ILE A 202 -26.69 -0.36 12.01
C ILE A 202 -27.25 -0.61 13.41
N LEU A 203 -28.24 -1.50 13.55
CA LEU A 203 -28.80 -1.88 14.85
C LEU A 203 -27.75 -2.52 15.76
N VAL A 204 -26.90 -3.40 15.23
CA VAL A 204 -25.84 -4.07 16.01
C VAL A 204 -24.82 -3.04 16.51
N ILE A 205 -24.38 -2.10 15.67
CA ILE A 205 -23.44 -1.03 16.07
C ILE A 205 -24.06 -0.17 17.17
N LEU A 206 -25.34 0.24 17.01
CA LEU A 206 -26.04 1.04 18.02
C LEU A 206 -26.14 0.31 19.37
N LEU A 207 -26.47 -0.98 19.37
CA LEU A 207 -26.54 -1.78 20.58
C LEU A 207 -25.18 -1.89 21.28
N ILE A 208 -24.10 -2.11 20.53
CA ILE A 208 -22.74 -2.15 21.07
C ILE A 208 -22.36 -0.79 21.66
N SER A 209 -22.64 0.32 20.97
CA SER A 209 -22.37 1.67 21.46
C SER A 209 -23.16 2.01 22.73
N LEU A 210 -24.43 1.60 22.82
CA LEU A 210 -25.23 1.79 24.02
C LEU A 210 -24.67 0.96 25.19
N PHE A 211 -24.29 -0.29 24.93
CA PHE A 211 -23.72 -1.16 25.96
C PHE A 211 -22.37 -0.66 26.47
N THR A 212 -21.51 -0.15 25.59
CA THR A 212 -20.24 0.45 26.02
C THR A 212 -20.45 1.74 26.81
N LEU A 213 -21.43 2.57 26.43
CA LEU A 213 -21.78 3.79 27.18
C LEU A 213 -22.35 3.47 28.57
N THR A 214 -23.21 2.45 28.70
CA THR A 214 -23.73 2.04 30.01
C THR A 214 -22.61 1.45 30.87
N LEU A 215 -21.82 0.52 30.34
CA LEU A 215 -20.66 -0.01 31.07
C LEU A 215 -19.69 1.10 31.49
N TYR A 216 -19.43 2.07 30.62
CA TYR A 216 -18.58 3.21 30.96
C TYR A 216 -19.17 4.07 32.08
N LYS A 217 -20.49 4.29 32.10
CA LYS A 217 -21.19 5.03 33.16
C LYS A 217 -21.19 4.30 34.51
N TYR A 218 -21.29 2.97 34.50
CA TYR A 218 -21.39 2.14 35.71
C TYR A 218 -20.05 1.58 36.20
N ASN A 219 -18.99 1.67 35.40
CA ASN A 219 -17.66 1.26 35.84
C ASN A 219 -17.00 2.36 36.70
N ILE A 220 -16.30 1.96 37.75
CA ILE A 220 -15.65 2.80 38.77
C ILE A 220 -14.67 3.82 38.16
N HIS A 221 -14.16 3.58 36.95
CA HIS A 221 -13.29 4.52 36.24
C HIS A 221 -14.02 5.69 35.54
N GLY A 222 -15.34 5.60 35.35
CA GLY A 222 -16.13 6.66 34.72
C GLY A 222 -16.23 7.92 35.59
N SER A 223 -16.28 7.76 36.91
CA SER A 223 -16.25 8.89 37.86
C SER A 223 -14.93 9.66 37.77
N HIS A 224 -13.80 8.97 37.65
CA HIS A 224 -12.48 9.59 37.55
C HIS A 224 -12.30 10.39 36.25
N LEU A 225 -12.81 9.88 35.12
CA LEU A 225 -12.76 10.62 33.85
C LEU A 225 -13.72 11.82 33.84
N LEU A 226 -14.91 11.69 34.46
CA LEU A 226 -15.81 12.82 34.66
C LEU A 226 -15.20 13.89 35.57
N GLU A 227 -14.44 13.50 36.59
CA GLU A 227 -13.67 14.43 37.43
C GLU A 227 -12.55 15.12 36.65
N ILE A 228 -11.83 14.40 35.78
CA ILE A 228 -10.82 15.00 34.91
C ILE A 228 -11.45 16.03 33.95
N ILE A 229 -12.59 15.70 33.34
CA ILE A 229 -13.31 16.61 32.44
C ILE A 229 -13.81 17.83 33.22
N LYS A 230 -14.42 17.65 34.40
CA LYS A 230 -14.86 18.76 35.27
C LYS A 230 -13.69 19.65 35.69
N ARG A 231 -12.54 19.08 36.07
CA ARG A 231 -11.32 19.83 36.39
C ARG A 231 -10.83 20.66 35.21
N LYS A 232 -10.84 20.09 34.00
CA LYS A 232 -10.46 20.85 32.78
C LYS A 232 -11.45 21.97 32.48
N ILE A 233 -12.76 21.74 32.56
CA ILE A 233 -13.78 22.78 32.33
C ILE A 233 -13.64 23.91 33.36
N SER A 234 -13.44 23.60 34.64
CA SER A 234 -13.19 24.58 35.70
C SER A 234 -11.89 25.38 35.47
N THR A 235 -10.85 24.73 34.95
CA THR A 235 -9.59 25.42 34.62
C THR A 235 -9.81 26.42 33.48
N TYR A 236 -10.56 26.02 32.45
CA TYR A 236 -10.92 26.92 31.34
C TYR A 236 -11.82 28.08 31.77
N SER A 237 -12.81 27.84 32.64
CA SER A 237 -13.66 28.93 33.15
C SER A 237 -12.87 29.95 33.97
N ASN A 238 -11.90 29.50 34.77
CA ASN A 238 -11.02 30.39 35.53
C ASN A 238 -10.07 31.21 34.63
N ILE A 239 -9.66 30.67 33.48
CA ILE A 239 -8.85 31.40 32.50
C ILE A 239 -9.69 32.47 31.80
N ASN A 240 -10.94 32.16 31.44
CA ASN A 240 -11.85 33.13 30.82
C ASN A 240 -12.23 34.25 31.79
N GLU A 241 -12.40 33.95 33.08
CA GLU A 241 -12.66 34.97 34.11
C GLU A 241 -11.44 35.89 34.35
N LYS A 242 -10.21 35.35 34.27
CA LYS A 242 -8.99 36.17 34.30
C LYS A 242 -8.81 37.01 33.03
N GLY A 243 -9.19 36.49 31.86
CA GLY A 243 -9.18 37.25 30.60
C GLY A 243 -10.13 38.45 30.62
N ASN A 244 -11.32 38.30 31.22
CA ASN A 244 -12.29 39.39 31.34
C ASN A 244 -11.95 40.45 32.40
N LYS A 245 -10.95 40.22 33.27
CA LYS A 245 -10.46 41.25 34.22
C LYS A 245 -9.27 42.05 33.69
N ILE A 246 -8.67 41.66 32.56
CA ILE A 246 -7.52 42.35 31.96
C ILE A 246 -7.96 43.34 30.84
N GLY A 247 -9.25 43.37 30.49
CA GLY A 247 -9.79 44.20 29.41
C GLY A 247 -10.26 45.62 29.78
N ASP A 248 -10.30 46.01 31.06
CA ASP A 248 -10.97 47.25 31.50
C ASP A 248 -10.03 48.33 32.08
N SER A 249 -8.73 48.28 31.80
CA SER A 249 -7.87 49.45 32.01
C SER A 249 -6.85 49.61 30.90
N GLU A 250 -7.26 50.24 29.79
CA GLU A 250 -6.51 51.36 29.24
C GLU A 250 -7.30 52.05 28.13
N MET A 251 -7.76 53.24 28.49
CA MET A 251 -8.44 54.21 27.67
C MET A 251 -7.41 54.89 26.75
N PHE A 252 -7.70 54.90 25.44
CA PHE A 252 -7.30 55.91 24.44
C PHE A 252 -5.83 56.34 24.31
N ILE A 253 -5.21 56.02 23.15
CA ILE A 253 -4.54 57.01 22.28
C ILE A 253 -4.74 56.55 20.81
N GLY A 254 -5.39 57.39 20.00
CA GLY A 254 -5.47 57.20 18.55
C GLY A 254 -4.22 57.75 17.83
N ILE A 255 -3.89 57.18 16.68
CA ILE A 255 -3.08 57.68 15.54
C ILE A 255 -3.35 56.66 14.42
N GLN A 256 -4.15 56.95 13.40
CA GLN A 256 -3.82 57.66 12.15
C GLN A 256 -2.81 56.92 11.26
N GLY A 257 -3.33 56.30 10.19
CA GLY A 257 -2.73 56.18 8.85
C GLY A 257 -1.49 55.28 8.65
N ASP A 258 -1.58 54.30 7.75
CA ASP A 258 -1.10 54.54 6.38
C ASP A 258 -1.68 53.49 5.42
N SER A 259 -2.19 54.01 4.31
CA SER A 259 -2.49 53.35 3.05
C SER A 259 -1.21 52.86 2.37
N ARG A 260 -1.28 51.65 1.78
CA ARG A 260 -0.43 51.02 0.74
C ARG A 260 -0.46 49.53 1.10
N TYR A 261 -1.13 48.64 0.35
CA TYR A 261 -0.83 48.28 -1.02
C TYR A 261 -2.09 47.75 -1.72
N ASN A 262 -2.50 48.40 -2.81
CA ASN A 262 -3.33 47.79 -3.85
C ASN A 262 -2.39 47.23 -4.90
N VAL A 263 -2.31 45.90 -5.03
CA VAL A 263 -1.61 45.22 -6.12
C VAL A 263 -2.66 44.78 -7.14
N LEU A 264 -2.73 45.51 -8.26
CA LEU A 264 -3.48 45.12 -9.46
C LEU A 264 -2.62 44.17 -10.29
N TYR A 265 -3.14 42.98 -10.56
CA TYR A 265 -2.60 42.08 -11.57
C TYR A 265 -3.28 42.35 -12.90
N ASN A 266 -2.48 42.66 -13.92
CA ASN A 266 -2.79 42.41 -15.32
C ASN A 266 -1.59 41.65 -15.89
N TYR A 267 -1.84 40.50 -16.49
CA TYR A 267 -0.96 39.95 -17.53
C TYR A 267 -1.83 39.29 -18.60
N GLU A 268 -1.40 39.55 -19.83
CA GLU A 268 -1.97 39.18 -21.14
C GLU A 268 -2.02 37.66 -21.39
#